data_AF-A0A931LYF8-F1
#
_entry.id   AF-A0A931LYF8-F1
#
_cell.length_a   1.000
_cell.length_b   1.000
_cell.length_c   1.000
_cell.angle_alpha   90.00
_cell.angle_beta   90.00
_cell.angle_gamma   90.00
#
_symmetry.space_group_name_H-M   'P 1'
#
loop_
_entity.id
_entity.type
_entity.pdbx_description
1 polymer ?
#
loop_
_entity_poly.entity_id
_entity_poly.type
_entity_poly.pdbx_seq_one_letter_code
_entity_poly.pdbx_strand_id
1 'polypeptide(L)'
;MSWHNKVIDKLTKAKIFSRVELVGVKIRATLDEDRFLDIYFDPTTGSYSYALIDLTLPYPGDKRAFGWDDYPHEHTPEIKKLRSHPHHFQRRSSESVWIFEESPMRGDVEKEISIVIQAVRHYLKKRKR
;
A
#
# COMPACT_ATOMS: atom_id res chain seq x y z
N MET A 1 -4.66 -11.68 19.97
CA MET A 1 -4.27 -12.14 18.62
C MET A 1 -3.46 -11.04 17.95
N SER A 2 -2.30 -11.35 17.38
CA SER A 2 -1.45 -10.37 16.67
C SER A 2 -2.18 -9.78 15.45
N TRP A 3 -2.04 -8.48 15.19
CA TRP A 3 -2.63 -7.78 14.04
C TRP A 3 -2.30 -8.50 12.72
N HIS A 4 -1.09 -9.08 12.64
CA HIS A 4 -0.61 -9.83 11.50
C HIS A 4 -1.55 -10.95 11.10
N ASN A 5 -2.03 -11.75 12.06
CA ASN A 5 -2.87 -12.92 11.78
C ASN A 5 -4.20 -12.50 11.15
N LYS A 6 -4.80 -11.40 11.63
CA LYS A 6 -6.07 -10.89 11.09
C LYS A 6 -5.90 -10.31 9.69
N VAL A 7 -4.79 -9.62 9.45
CA VAL A 7 -4.47 -9.06 8.13
C VAL A 7 -4.17 -10.18 7.13
N ILE A 8 -3.34 -11.16 7.51
CA ILE A 8 -3.03 -12.34 6.70
C ILE A 8 -4.32 -13.12 6.34
N ASP A 9 -5.21 -13.35 7.31
CA ASP A 9 -6.48 -14.02 7.08
C ASP A 9 -7.34 -13.28 6.03
N LYS A 10 -7.48 -11.95 6.17
CA LYS A 10 -8.23 -11.12 5.21
C LYS A 10 -7.61 -11.12 3.81
N LEU A 11 -6.29 -11.02 3.71
CA LEU A 11 -5.57 -11.09 2.43
C LEU A 11 -5.74 -12.47 1.77
N THR A 12 -5.61 -13.54 2.53
CA THR A 12 -5.76 -14.91 2.05
C THR A 12 -7.20 -15.18 1.56
N LYS A 13 -8.19 -14.69 2.30
CA LYS A 13 -9.61 -14.76 1.92
C LYS A 13 -9.96 -13.92 0.69
N ALA A 14 -9.16 -12.94 0.33
CA ALA A 14 -9.41 -12.10 -0.84
C ALA A 14 -9.25 -12.85 -2.18
N LYS A 15 -8.54 -13.99 -2.20
CA LYS A 15 -8.31 -14.87 -3.36
C LYS A 15 -7.73 -14.16 -4.60
N ILE A 16 -6.97 -13.09 -4.39
CA ILE A 16 -6.22 -12.38 -5.45
C ILE A 16 -4.70 -12.53 -5.30
N PHE A 17 -4.23 -13.00 -4.14
CA PHE A 17 -2.82 -13.21 -3.85
C PHE A 17 -2.51 -14.71 -3.92
N SER A 18 -1.39 -15.06 -4.54
CA SER A 18 -0.90 -16.44 -4.65
C SER A 18 -0.23 -16.91 -3.35
N ARG A 19 0.40 -15.98 -2.61
CA ARG A 19 1.05 -16.25 -1.32
C ARG A 19 0.92 -15.04 -0.40
N VAL A 20 0.72 -15.28 0.90
CA VAL A 20 0.73 -14.24 1.93
C VAL A 20 1.62 -14.73 3.07
N GLU A 21 2.64 -13.96 3.41
CA GLU A 21 3.64 -14.35 4.42
C GLU A 21 4.17 -13.16 5.21
N LEU A 22 4.79 -13.44 6.35
CA LEU A 22 5.49 -12.46 7.16
C LEU A 22 6.96 -12.39 6.70
N VAL A 23 7.41 -11.21 6.29
CA VAL A 23 8.79 -10.93 5.88
C VAL A 23 9.37 -9.87 6.82
N GLY A 24 10.13 -10.31 7.82
CA GLY A 24 10.59 -9.45 8.91
C GLY A 24 9.41 -8.87 9.68
N VAL A 25 9.24 -7.54 9.63
CA VAL A 25 8.14 -6.80 10.28
C VAL A 25 6.99 -6.44 9.34
N LYS A 26 7.03 -6.93 8.09
CA LYS A 26 6.04 -6.63 7.06
C LYS A 26 5.26 -7.87 6.67
N ILE A 27 4.01 -7.68 6.28
CA ILE A 27 3.25 -8.71 5.57
C ILE A 27 3.45 -8.48 4.08
N ARG A 28 3.90 -9.53 3.38
CA ARG A 28 3.99 -9.54 1.93
C ARG A 28 2.90 -10.42 1.36
N ALA A 29 2.07 -9.85 0.49
CA ALA A 29 1.05 -10.57 -0.27
C ALA A 29 1.41 -10.56 -1.75
N THR A 30 1.92 -11.68 -2.24
CA THR A 30 2.39 -11.87 -3.61
C THR A 30 1.19 -12.04 -4.54
N LEU A 31 1.17 -11.28 -5.64
CA LEU A 31 0.19 -11.45 -6.71
C LEU A 31 0.73 -12.46 -7.74
N ASP A 32 1.99 -12.27 -8.15
CA ASP A 32 2.76 -13.10 -9.10
C ASP A 32 4.26 -12.80 -8.95
N GLU A 33 5.08 -13.30 -9.87
CA GLU A 33 6.54 -13.19 -9.84
C GLU A 33 7.05 -11.75 -9.81
N ASP A 34 6.33 -10.82 -10.44
CA ASP A 34 6.77 -9.42 -10.59
C ASP A 34 6.04 -8.45 -9.66
N ARG A 35 5.00 -8.91 -8.97
CA ARG A 35 4.08 -8.01 -8.25
C ARG A 35 3.72 -8.53 -6.87
N PHE A 36 3.84 -7.65 -5.88
CA PHE A 36 3.49 -7.96 -4.51
C PHE A 36 3.07 -6.70 -3.74
N LEU A 37 2.21 -6.90 -2.75
CA LEU A 37 1.77 -5.88 -1.81
C LEU A 37 2.56 -6.06 -0.52
N ASP A 38 3.28 -5.02 -0.09
CA ASP A 38 3.89 -4.95 1.23
C ASP A 38 3.01 -4.10 2.15
N ILE A 39 2.80 -4.59 3.38
CA ILE A 39 2.07 -3.89 4.45
C ILE A 39 2.97 -3.87 5.68
N TYR A 40 3.13 -2.69 6.26
CA TYR A 40 3.90 -2.46 7.47
C TYR A 40 3.01 -1.82 8.52
N PHE A 41 3.06 -2.31 9.75
CA PHE A 41 2.43 -1.66 10.89
C PHE A 41 3.32 -1.80 12.12
N ASP A 42 3.62 -0.67 12.75
CA ASP A 42 4.32 -0.62 14.02
C ASP A 42 3.32 -0.37 15.16
N PRO A 43 3.07 -1.35 16.03
CA PRO A 43 2.14 -1.20 17.15
C PRO A 43 2.64 -0.25 18.25
N THR A 44 3.94 0.08 18.28
CA THR A 44 4.51 1.00 19.26
C THR A 44 4.26 2.45 18.89
N THR A 45 4.45 2.80 17.63
CA THR A 45 4.24 4.17 17.12
C THR A 45 2.86 4.39 16.52
N GLY A 46 2.16 3.31 16.17
CA GLY A 46 0.92 3.34 15.40
C GLY A 46 1.15 3.57 13.91
N SER A 47 2.41 3.66 13.44
CA SER A 47 2.74 3.94 12.05
C SER A 47 2.30 2.80 11.14
N TYR A 48 1.56 3.15 10.09
CA TYR A 48 1.02 2.23 9.10
C TYR A 48 1.43 2.68 7.69
N SER A 49 1.86 1.73 6.87
CA SER A 49 1.97 1.95 5.43
C SER A 49 1.67 0.69 4.64
N TYR A 50 1.31 0.88 3.37
CA TYR A 50 1.34 -0.19 2.38
C TYR A 50 1.83 0.31 1.05
N ALA A 51 2.39 -0.59 0.25
CA ALA A 51 2.79 -0.30 -1.12
C ALA A 51 2.57 -1.51 -2.01
N LEU A 52 1.95 -1.29 -3.17
CA LEU A 52 1.97 -2.26 -4.25
C LEU A 52 3.25 -2.04 -5.07
N ILE A 53 4.10 -3.06 -5.09
CA ILE A 53 5.31 -3.12 -5.90
C ILE A 53 4.99 -3.80 -7.23
N ASP A 54 5.46 -3.20 -8.32
CA ASP A 54 5.38 -3.76 -9.65
C ASP A 54 6.73 -3.62 -10.34
N LEU A 55 7.47 -4.74 -10.40
CA LEU A 55 8.83 -4.80 -10.93
C LEU A 55 8.88 -4.56 -12.44
N THR A 56 7.74 -4.69 -13.14
CA THR A 56 7.61 -4.45 -14.58
C THR A 56 7.58 -2.96 -14.94
N LEU A 57 7.44 -2.06 -13.95
CA LEU A 57 7.41 -0.63 -14.22
C LEU A 57 8.73 -0.16 -14.88
N PRO A 58 8.66 0.69 -15.92
CA PRO A 58 9.84 1.07 -16.72
C PRO A 58 10.77 2.06 -16.01
N TYR A 59 10.42 2.50 -14.80
CA TYR A 59 11.15 3.54 -14.07
C TYR A 59 12.36 2.96 -13.31
N PRO A 60 13.55 3.60 -13.36
CA PRO A 60 14.67 3.19 -12.54
C PRO A 60 14.41 3.46 -11.05
N GLY A 61 14.92 2.58 -10.18
CA GLY A 61 14.80 2.72 -8.73
C GLY A 61 13.45 2.24 -8.20
N ASP A 62 12.67 3.16 -7.62
CA ASP A 62 11.45 2.84 -6.87
C ASP A 62 10.32 2.29 -7.76
N LYS A 63 10.06 0.99 -7.59
CA LYS A 63 9.05 0.17 -8.29
C LYS A 63 7.66 0.20 -7.65
N ARG A 64 7.37 1.16 -6.76
CA ARG A 64 6.03 1.37 -6.22
C ARG A 64 5.08 1.85 -7.33
N ALA A 65 4.02 1.06 -7.57
CA ALA A 65 2.92 1.45 -8.44
C ALA A 65 1.99 2.46 -7.73
N PHE A 66 1.61 2.13 -6.50
CA PHE A 66 0.90 3.02 -5.58
C PHE A 66 1.07 2.54 -4.15
N GLY A 67 0.67 3.37 -3.19
CA GLY A 67 0.69 3.05 -1.77
C GLY A 67 -0.06 4.07 -0.94
N TRP A 68 0.04 3.89 0.36
CA TRP A 68 -0.44 4.81 1.38
C TRP A 68 0.57 4.79 2.53
N ASP A 69 0.83 5.96 3.12
CA ASP A 69 1.53 6.04 4.39
C ASP A 69 1.04 7.25 5.20
N ASP A 70 1.41 7.25 6.47
CA ASP A 70 1.12 8.30 7.45
C ASP A 70 2.37 9.09 7.83
N TYR A 71 3.45 8.98 7.05
CA TYR A 71 4.66 9.76 7.29
C TYR A 71 4.42 11.21 6.85
N PRO A 72 4.78 12.23 7.66
CA PRO A 72 4.49 13.63 7.31
C PRO A 72 5.22 14.17 6.07
N HIS A 73 6.33 13.53 5.65
CA HIS A 73 7.22 13.99 4.57
C HIS A 73 7.52 15.49 4.65
N GLU A 74 8.37 15.88 5.61
CA GLU A 74 8.62 17.30 5.92
C GLU A 74 9.08 18.15 4.72
N HIS A 75 9.69 17.51 3.71
CA HIS A 75 10.22 18.15 2.51
C HIS A 75 9.30 18.03 1.28
N THR A 76 8.05 17.60 1.44
CA THR A 76 7.07 17.46 0.34
C THR A 76 5.87 18.39 0.55
N PRO A 77 5.90 19.62 0.01
CA PRO A 77 4.84 20.62 0.22
C PRO A 77 3.45 20.19 -0.25
N GLU A 78 3.37 19.32 -1.26
CA GLU A 78 2.13 18.79 -1.81
C GLU A 78 1.36 17.98 -0.77
N ILE A 79 2.06 17.13 0.00
CA ILE A 79 1.46 16.30 1.06
C ILE A 79 0.94 17.19 2.20
N LYS A 80 1.68 18.23 2.56
CA LYS A 80 1.30 19.19 3.62
C LYS A 80 0.02 19.98 3.30
N LYS A 81 -0.34 20.09 2.01
CA LYS A 81 -1.57 20.78 1.56
C LYS A 81 -2.81 19.90 1.61
N LEU A 82 -2.67 18.59 1.80
CA LEU A 82 -3.80 17.66 1.88
C LEU A 82 -4.56 17.83 3.19
N ARG A 83 -5.90 17.84 3.15
CA ARG A 83 -6.71 17.92 4.38
C ARG A 83 -6.55 16.69 5.28
N SER A 84 -6.09 15.58 4.71
CA SER A 84 -5.84 14.33 5.44
C SER A 84 -4.43 14.22 6.02
N HIS A 85 -3.58 15.25 5.90
CA HIS A 85 -2.21 15.22 6.41
C HIS A 85 -2.13 14.70 7.88
N PRO A 86 -1.22 13.77 8.21
CA PRO A 86 -0.14 13.25 7.35
C PRO A 86 -0.55 12.10 6.44
N HIS A 87 -1.78 11.59 6.56
CA HIS A 87 -2.27 10.45 5.80
C HIS A 87 -2.48 10.79 4.33
N HIS A 88 -1.86 10.05 3.43
CA HIS A 88 -1.98 10.31 2.00
C HIS A 88 -1.82 9.03 1.17
N PHE A 89 -2.54 8.99 0.04
CA PHE A 89 -2.20 8.05 -1.02
C PHE A 89 -1.07 8.62 -1.87
N GLN A 90 -0.25 7.72 -2.39
CA GLN A 90 0.81 8.05 -3.35
C GLN A 90 0.74 7.10 -4.54
N ARG A 91 0.88 7.63 -5.75
CA ARG A 91 0.98 6.85 -6.98
C ARG A 91 1.82 7.57 -8.01
N ARG A 92 2.31 6.84 -9.01
CA ARG A 92 2.98 7.47 -10.16
C ARG A 92 1.99 7.84 -11.26
N SER A 93 2.23 8.98 -11.91
CA SER A 93 1.61 9.33 -13.19
C SER A 93 2.20 8.48 -14.34
N SER A 94 1.63 8.62 -15.54
CA SER A 94 2.20 8.07 -16.77
C SER A 94 3.58 8.65 -17.12
N GLU A 95 3.91 9.82 -16.57
CA GLU A 95 5.19 10.51 -16.75
C GLU A 95 6.17 10.23 -15.60
N SER A 96 5.88 9.23 -14.75
CA SER A 96 6.69 8.84 -13.58
C SER A 96 6.71 9.85 -12.43
N VAL A 97 5.88 10.89 -12.44
CA VAL A 97 5.80 11.89 -11.38
C VAL A 97 4.95 11.38 -10.22
N TRP A 98 5.35 11.65 -8.97
CA TRP A 98 4.56 11.33 -7.80
C TRP A 98 3.31 12.21 -7.72
N ILE A 99 2.16 11.57 -7.55
CA ILE A 99 0.89 12.22 -7.27
C ILE A 99 0.46 11.79 -5.88
N PHE A 100 0.14 12.79 -5.06
CA PHE A 100 -0.35 12.61 -3.69
C PHE A 100 -1.83 12.98 -3.62
N GLU A 101 -2.63 12.14 -2.98
CA GLU A 101 -4.08 12.29 -2.92
C GLU A 101 -4.57 12.14 -1.47
N GLU A 102 -5.68 12.82 -1.15
CA GLU A 102 -6.30 12.72 0.16
C GLU A 102 -6.73 11.28 0.46
N SER A 103 -6.54 10.85 1.70
CA SER A 103 -6.92 9.51 2.13
C SER A 103 -8.04 9.54 3.17
N PRO A 104 -9.01 8.62 3.10
CA PRO A 104 -9.94 8.36 4.20
C PRO A 104 -9.33 7.48 5.29
N MET A 105 -8.16 6.88 5.07
CA MET A 105 -7.48 6.00 6.02
C MET A 105 -6.75 6.78 7.13
N ARG A 106 -6.72 6.23 8.34
CA ARG A 106 -6.28 6.89 9.58
C ARG A 106 -5.34 6.03 10.45
N GLY A 107 -4.81 4.92 9.92
CA GLY A 107 -3.83 4.11 10.67
C GLY A 107 -4.39 2.81 11.23
N ASP A 108 -5.68 2.50 11.02
CA ASP A 108 -6.29 1.26 11.54
C ASP A 108 -6.10 0.13 10.53
N VAL A 109 -4.91 -0.50 10.57
CA VAL A 109 -4.52 -1.57 9.65
C VAL A 109 -5.56 -2.70 9.57
N GLU A 110 -6.18 -3.06 10.69
CA GLU A 110 -7.15 -4.15 10.73
C GLU A 110 -8.45 -3.78 10.02
N LYS A 111 -8.96 -2.57 10.21
CA LYS A 111 -10.21 -2.12 9.54
C LYS A 111 -9.96 -1.77 8.07
N GLU A 112 -8.82 -1.17 7.78
CA GLU A 112 -8.55 -0.53 6.50
C GLU A 112 -7.94 -1.46 5.44
N ILE A 113 -7.49 -2.66 5.83
CA ILE A 113 -7.00 -3.65 4.86
C ILE A 113 -8.02 -3.99 3.75
N SER A 114 -9.32 -3.86 4.05
CA SER A 114 -10.39 -4.04 3.06
C SER A 114 -10.34 -2.97 1.95
N ILE A 115 -9.91 -1.75 2.26
CA ILE A 115 -9.70 -0.65 1.32
C ILE A 115 -8.48 -0.97 0.45
N VAL A 116 -7.39 -1.46 1.06
CA VAL A 116 -6.17 -1.86 0.34
C VAL A 116 -6.46 -2.96 -0.68
N ILE A 117 -7.19 -4.01 -0.28
CA ILE A 117 -7.59 -5.11 -1.19
C ILE A 117 -8.41 -4.56 -2.37
N GLN A 118 -9.30 -3.60 -2.13
CA GLN A 118 -10.08 -2.97 -3.20
C GLN A 118 -9.20 -2.15 -4.16
N ALA A 119 -8.24 -1.39 -3.64
CA ALA A 119 -7.28 -0.65 -4.45
C ALA A 119 -6.45 -1.59 -5.34
N VAL A 120 -5.97 -2.72 -4.81
CA VAL A 120 -5.24 -3.74 -5.59
C VAL A 120 -6.13 -4.36 -6.67
N ARG A 121 -7.38 -4.71 -6.35
CA ARG A 121 -8.34 -5.22 -7.36
C ARG A 121 -8.57 -4.22 -8.49
N HIS A 122 -8.73 -2.94 -8.16
CA HIS A 122 -8.92 -1.89 -9.15
C HIS A 122 -7.70 -1.75 -10.07
N TYR A 123 -6.50 -1.77 -9.50
CA TYR A 123 -5.25 -1.76 -10.26
C TYR A 123 -5.17 -2.93 -11.25
N LEU A 124 -5.44 -4.15 -10.78
CA LEU A 124 -5.42 -5.34 -11.63
C LEU A 124 -6.46 -5.28 -12.77
N LYS A 125 -7.65 -4.72 -12.51
CA LYS A 125 -8.68 -4.54 -13.54
C LYS A 125 -8.25 -3.55 -14.62
N LYS A 126 -7.62 -2.44 -14.23
CA LYS A 126 -7.14 -1.42 -15.19
C LYS A 126 -6.08 -1.95 -16.15
N ARG A 127 -5.26 -2.91 -15.72
CA ARG A 127 -4.19 -3.50 -16.55
C ARG A 127 -4.62 -4.64 -17.47
N LYS A 128 -5.83 -5.18 -17.28
CA LYS A 128 -6.43 -6.18 -18.18
C LYS A 128 -7.14 -5.54 -19.39
N ARG A 129 -7.31 -4.23 -19.37
CA ARG A 129 -7.85 -3.43 -20.46
C ARG A 129 -6.71 -2.87 -21.28
#